data_AF-F3AKQ6-F1
#
_entry.id   AF-F3AKQ6-F1
#
_cell.length_a   1.000
_cell.length_b   1.000
_cell.length_c   1.000
_cell.angle_alpha   90.00
_cell.angle_beta   90.00
_cell.angle_gamma   90.00
#
_symmetry.space_group_name_H-M   'P 1'
#
loop_
_entity.id
_entity.type
_entity.pdbx_description
1 polymer ?
#
loop_
_entity_poly.entity_id
_entity_poly.type
_entity_poly.pdbx_seq_one_letter_code
_entity_poly.pdbx_strand_id
1 'polypeptide(L)'
;MLGNKNIDPRIYDVLGELVVLKTMIPLGEDISWNGPDHASYDIEMESKFVEVKSTIARDKREVTISSHFQLQPENKPLHLVSLLMLPMHSH
;
A
#
# COMPACT_ATOMS: atom_id res chain seq x y z
N MET A 1 17.03 -27.08 11.26
CA MET A 1 16.42 -25.96 12.02
C MET A 1 16.45 -24.74 11.13
N LEU A 2 15.34 -24.49 10.40
CA LEU A 2 15.21 -23.34 9.50
C LEU A 2 14.85 -22.13 10.34
N GLY A 3 15.70 -21.09 10.26
CA GLY A 3 15.68 -19.95 11.15
C GLY A 3 14.32 -19.26 11.22
N ASN A 4 13.88 -18.99 12.45
CA ASN A 4 12.78 -18.07 12.73
C ASN A 4 13.19 -16.66 12.26
N LYS A 5 13.04 -16.36 10.98
CA LYS A 5 12.93 -14.98 10.54
C LYS A 5 11.49 -14.55 10.82
N ASN A 6 11.30 -13.94 11.99
CA ASN A 6 10.11 -13.14 12.26
C ASN A 6 10.20 -11.92 11.34
N ILE A 7 9.83 -12.08 10.07
CA ILE A 7 9.68 -10.95 9.16
C ILE A 7 8.45 -10.22 9.64
N ASP A 8 8.66 -8.99 10.10
CA ASP A 8 7.58 -8.09 10.45
C ASP A 8 6.68 -7.90 9.21
N PRO A 9 5.40 -8.28 9.27
CA PRO A 9 4.47 -8.11 8.14
C PRO A 9 4.43 -6.68 7.61
N ARG A 10 4.70 -5.68 8.47
CA ARG A 10 4.73 -4.25 8.09
C ARG A 10 5.77 -3.93 7.02
N ILE A 11 6.82 -4.74 6.87
CA ILE A 11 7.83 -4.56 5.82
C ILE A 11 7.17 -4.67 4.43
N TYR A 12 6.22 -5.59 4.27
CA TYR A 12 5.53 -5.80 3.02
C TYR A 12 4.58 -4.63 2.70
N ASP A 13 3.97 -4.03 3.72
CA ASP A 13 3.12 -2.85 3.54
C ASP A 13 3.97 -1.66 3.06
N VAL A 14 5.06 -1.33 3.75
CA VAL A 14 5.98 -0.26 3.35
C VAL A 14 6.57 -0.50 1.96
N LEU A 15 6.97 -1.73 1.63
CA LEU A 15 7.47 -2.04 0.28
C LEU A 15 6.39 -1.88 -0.78
N GLY A 16 5.16 -2.30 -0.48
CA GLY A 16 4.00 -2.10 -1.35
C GLY A 16 3.75 -0.62 -1.63
N GLU A 17 3.72 0.19 -0.59
CA GLU A 17 3.55 1.66 -0.68
C GLU A 17 4.64 2.30 -1.55
N LEU A 18 5.91 1.95 -1.33
CA LEU A 18 7.03 2.49 -2.10
C LEU A 18 6.99 2.09 -3.58
N VAL A 19 6.53 0.88 -3.90
CA VAL A 19 6.31 0.45 -5.28
C VAL A 19 5.24 1.31 -5.94
N VAL A 20 4.12 1.56 -5.26
CA VAL A 20 3.04 2.42 -5.78
C VAL A 20 3.53 3.84 -5.97
N LEU A 21 4.18 4.41 -4.95
CA LEU A 21 4.76 5.75 -5.00
C LEU A 21 5.66 5.93 -6.22
N LYS A 22 6.54 4.96 -6.49
CA LYS A 22 7.43 4.98 -7.66
C LYS A 22 6.67 5.03 -8.99
N THR A 23 5.50 4.39 -9.08
CA THR A 23 4.67 4.44 -10.30
C THR A 23 3.90 5.75 -10.46
N MET A 24 3.72 6.51 -9.36
CA MET A 24 2.96 7.75 -9.34
C MET A 24 3.83 9.01 -9.51
N ILE A 25 5.08 8.99 -9.04
CA ILE A 25 6.03 10.12 -9.22
C ILE A 25 6.07 10.65 -10.68
N PRO A 26 6.08 9.80 -11.73
CA PRO A 26 6.10 10.29 -13.12
C PRO A 26 4.85 11.05 -13.56
N LEU A 27 3.75 11.03 -12.80
CA LEU A 27 2.52 11.76 -13.12
C LEU A 27 2.67 13.27 -12.93
N GLY A 28 3.70 13.73 -12.21
CA GLY A 28 4.02 15.15 -12.04
C GLY A 28 3.08 15.93 -11.13
N GLU A 29 2.23 15.24 -10.36
CA GLU A 29 1.40 15.83 -9.31
C GLU A 29 2.20 15.97 -8.00
N ASP A 30 1.79 16.91 -7.14
CA ASP A 30 2.28 16.94 -5.76
C ASP A 30 1.82 15.68 -5.02
N ILE A 31 2.75 15.04 -4.30
CA ILE A 31 2.56 13.72 -3.71
C ILE A 31 3.13 13.68 -2.30
N SER A 32 2.30 13.28 -1.34
CA SER A 32 2.69 13.03 0.05
C SER A 32 2.58 11.54 0.35
N TRP A 33 3.68 10.92 0.77
CA TRP A 33 3.68 9.55 1.27
C TRP A 33 3.57 9.58 2.80
N ASN A 34 2.45 9.06 3.31
CA ASN A 34 2.07 9.13 4.72
C ASN A 34 1.89 7.74 5.37
N GLY A 35 2.08 6.66 4.62
CA GLY A 35 1.84 5.28 5.08
C GLY A 35 2.56 4.88 6.38
N PRO A 36 3.84 5.28 6.61
CA PRO A 36 4.54 5.01 7.87
C PRO A 36 3.95 5.71 9.09
N ASP A 37 3.20 6.81 8.90
CA ASP A 37 2.80 7.75 9.94
C ASP A 37 1.38 7.50 10.50
N HIS A 38 0.76 6.36 10.16
CA HIS A 38 -0.62 6.03 10.53
C HIS A 38 -1.67 7.07 10.09
N ALA A 39 -1.41 7.74 8.96
CA ALA A 39 -2.39 8.63 8.33
C ALA A 39 -3.59 7.86 7.79
N SER A 40 -4.68 8.58 7.48
CA SER A 40 -5.90 7.98 6.95
C SER A 40 -5.71 7.30 5.59
N TYR A 41 -4.71 7.72 4.82
CA TYR A 41 -4.39 7.21 3.49
C TYR A 41 -2.88 7.10 3.35
N ASP A 42 -2.41 6.04 2.68
CA ASP A 42 -0.98 5.79 2.52
C ASP A 42 -0.29 6.83 1.63
N ILE A 43 -0.98 7.28 0.57
CA ILE A 43 -0.48 8.32 -0.34
C ILE A 43 -1.60 9.33 -0.62
N GLU A 44 -1.26 10.61 -0.51
CA GLU A 44 -2.12 11.72 -0.90
C GLU A 44 -1.56 12.43 -2.13
N MET A 45 -2.41 12.67 -3.12
CA MET A 45 -2.12 13.48 -4.29
C MET A 45 -3.13 14.63 -4.37
N GLU A 46 -2.87 15.64 -5.21
CA GLU A 46 -3.86 16.68 -5.47
C GLU A 46 -5.17 16.10 -6.03
N SER A 47 -5.08 15.13 -6.94
CA SER A 47 -6.24 14.57 -7.63
C SER A 47 -7.00 13.47 -6.88
N LYS A 48 -6.35 12.78 -5.93
CA LYS A 48 -6.88 11.54 -5.32
C LYS A 48 -6.18 11.17 -4.01
N PHE A 49 -6.87 10.36 -3.21
CA PHE A 49 -6.26 9.57 -2.14
C PHE A 49 -5.96 8.17 -2.63
N VAL A 50 -4.93 7.54 -2.07
CA VAL A 50 -4.56 6.17 -2.40
C VAL A 50 -4.33 5.38 -1.13
N GLU A 51 -5.04 4.25 -1.03
CA GLU A 51 -4.81 3.22 -0.03
C GLU A 51 -4.13 2.03 -0.70
N VAL A 52 -3.05 1.53 -0.09
CA VAL A 52 -2.24 0.41 -0.59
C VAL A 52 -2.46 -0.80 0.31
N LYS A 53 -2.73 -1.95 -0.32
CA LYS A 53 -2.81 -3.23 0.36
C LYS A 53 -1.88 -4.22 -0.30
N SER A 54 -0.96 -4.74 0.49
CA SER A 54 0.05 -5.67 0.02
C SER A 54 -0.27 -7.09 0.50
N THR A 55 0.08 -8.09 -0.30
CA THR A 55 0.00 -9.49 0.15
C THR A 55 1.03 -10.36 -0.56
N ILE A 56 1.48 -11.42 0.11
CA ILE A 56 2.25 -12.50 -0.49
C ILE A 56 1.38 -13.74 -0.78
N ALA A 57 0.12 -13.72 -0.33
CA ALA A 57 -0.83 -14.82 -0.49
C ALA A 57 -1.56 -14.70 -1.84
N ARG A 58 -1.30 -15.63 -2.76
CA ARG A 58 -1.83 -15.61 -4.14
C ARG A 58 -3.33 -15.81 -4.23
N ASP A 59 -3.91 -16.45 -3.21
CA ASP A 59 -5.32 -16.81 -3.10
C ASP A 59 -6.13 -15.82 -2.28
N LYS A 60 -5.50 -14.79 -1.71
CA LYS A 60 -6.21 -13.73 -0.97
C LYS A 60 -7.06 -12.90 -1.93
N ARG A 61 -8.38 -12.93 -1.71
CA ARG A 61 -9.39 -12.19 -2.51
C ARG A 61 -10.02 -11.03 -1.77
N GLU A 62 -9.64 -10.83 -0.52
CA GLU A 62 -10.23 -9.85 0.37
C GLU A 62 -9.20 -8.80 0.79
N VAL A 63 -9.64 -7.56 0.87
CA VAL A 63 -8.89 -6.46 1.47
C VAL A 63 -9.63 -6.00 2.71
N THR A 64 -8.90 -5.79 3.80
CA THR A 64 -9.46 -5.25 5.03
C THR A 64 -9.19 -3.76 5.08
N ILE A 65 -10.26 -2.97 5.21
CA ILE A 65 -10.19 -1.54 5.49
C ILE A 65 -10.56 -1.36 6.95
N SER A 66 -9.68 -0.76 7.74
CA SER A 66 -9.79 -0.73 9.20
C SER A 66 -10.74 0.36 9.71
N SER A 67 -11.06 1.34 8.88
CA SER A 67 -11.91 2.47 9.25
C SER A 67 -12.85 2.87 8.12
N HIS A 68 -14.14 3.04 8.45
CA HIS A 68 -15.17 3.54 7.53
C HIS A 68 -14.85 4.96 7.03
N PHE A 69 -14.15 5.77 7.83
CA PHE A 69 -13.74 7.12 7.41
C PHE A 69 -12.79 7.12 6.21
N GLN A 70 -12.01 6.05 6.03
CA GLN A 70 -11.17 5.89 4.84
C GLN A 70 -12.01 5.69 3.57
N LEU A 71 -13.26 5.23 3.68
CA LEU A 71 -14.14 4.96 2.54
C LEU A 71 -14.95 6.18 2.09
N GLN A 72 -14.93 7.27 2.85
CA GLN A 72 -15.73 8.47 2.59
C GLN A 72 -14.86 9.73 2.51
N PRO A 73 -13.94 9.80 1.53
CA PRO A 73 -13.19 11.03 1.32
C PRO A 73 -14.14 12.15 0.86
N GLU A 74 -13.99 13.34 1.43
CA GLU A 74 -14.91 14.46 1.16
C GLU A 74 -14.65 15.13 -0.20
N ASN A 75 -13.38 15.28 -0.61
CA ASN A 75 -13.00 16.22 -1.66
C ASN A 75 -12.21 15.60 -2.82
N LYS A 76 -11.81 14.33 -2.71
CA LYS A 76 -11.00 13.63 -3.72
C LYS A 76 -11.43 12.15 -3.80
N PRO A 77 -11.40 11.50 -4.97
CA PRO A 77 -11.66 10.07 -5.07
C PRO A 77 -10.64 9.26 -4.27
N LEU A 78 -11.07 8.15 -3.67
CA LEU A 78 -10.19 7.13 -3.09
C LEU A 78 -9.88 6.05 -4.14
N HIS A 79 -8.60 5.76 -4.30
CA HIS A 79 -8.11 4.65 -5.11
C HIS A 79 -7.54 3.56 -4.21
N LEU A 80 -8.07 2.34 -4.30
CA LEU A 80 -7.50 1.18 -3.62
C LEU A 80 -6.56 0.42 -4.57
N VAL A 81 -5.30 0.25 -4.18
CA VAL A 81 -4.29 -0.49 -4.95
C VAL A 81 -3.93 -1.77 -4.19
N SER A 82 -4.22 -2.92 -4.79
CA SER A 82 -3.88 -4.24 -4.24
C SER A 82 -2.67 -4.83 -4.97
N LEU A 83 -1.62 -5.19 -4.24
CA LEU A 83 -0.38 -5.74 -4.78
C LEU A 83 -0.14 -7.16 -4.25
N LEU A 84 0.08 -8.08 -5.19
CA LEU A 84 0.63 -9.40 -4.90
C LEU A 84 2.15 -9.36 -5.06
N MET A 85 2.87 -9.44 -3.95
CA MET A 85 4.32 -9.54 -3.93
C MET A 85 4.76 -10.99 -4.05
N LEU A 86 5.40 -11.29 -5.18
CA LEU A 86 5.97 -12.60 -5.42
C LEU A 86 7.43 -12.61 -4.98
N PRO A 87 7.87 -13.65 -4.23
CA PRO A 87 9.28 -13.81 -3.93
C PRO A 87 10.07 -14.00 -5.23
N MET A 88 11.23 -13.35 -5.32
CA MET A 88 12.17 -13.65 -6.39
C MET A 88 12.69 -15.07 -6.18
N HIS A 89 12.48 -15.94 -7.18
CA HIS A 89 13.19 -17.22 -7.21
C HIS A 89 14.65 -16.94 -7.55
N SER A 90 15.56 -17.24 -6.62
CA SER A 90 16.99 -17.35 -6.92
C SER A 90 17.19 -18.54 -7.85
N HIS A 91 17.65 -18.26 -9.07
CA HIS A 91 18.11 -19.26 -10.04
C HIS A 91 19.44 -19.89 -9.61
#